data_AF-A0A947CMT7-F1
#
_entry.id   AF-A0A947CMT7-F1
#
_cell.length_a   1.000
_cell.length_b   1.000
_cell.length_c   1.000
_cell.angle_alpha   90.00
_cell.angle_beta   90.00
_cell.angle_gamma   90.00
#
_symmetry.space_group_name_H-M   'P 1'
#
loop_
_entity.id
_entity.type
_entity.pdbx_description
1 polymer ?
#
loop_
_entity_poly.entity_id
_entity_poly.type
_entity_poly.pdbx_seq_one_letter_code
_entity_poly.pdbx_strand_id
1 'polypeptide(L)'
;MKRTVADFLDGFVLPLVAGGEMNVGKPISEPEIRMFCRDLPHASVEADKVDDARANVVAELVVRPPPLILDEDELHLAAAVHNLLYLSHPDAESWAVTKGMERRVLDTASAFAKRALTVGRRKVLARHGLLHNVFDISRTDLTIKWWTGRATFYGQEPPKRLIAWRSLRRVTQENTTASFSQLFGTELVAPVMHTLVRRTPLTILLNPLQMGAALGWEETVFLLRDAELARAVAYRAIEADNPSAVVAAPAVFASAFEQMLERNPLEPDVRAVAAFLVHLNALLAVGEADARDPRRSALLNVVLAPDRAASRPRGLTGFFALPAAVARVDRRLAEPPGLDSDRRVAARWQQHRAQVEQDVGEAVIETLAGRLARHLTVPVASGERAAQ
;
A
#
# COMPACT_ATOMS: atom_id res chain seq x y z
N MET A 1 19.17 -31.94 1.10
CA MET A 1 20.12 -30.81 1.08
C MET A 1 19.58 -29.74 2.02
N LYS A 2 20.41 -29.11 2.86
CA LYS A 2 19.99 -27.95 3.66
C LYS A 2 19.95 -26.73 2.72
N ARG A 3 18.89 -25.92 2.81
CA ARG A 3 18.78 -24.65 2.09
C ARG A 3 19.82 -23.67 2.65
N THR A 4 20.57 -22.99 1.79
CA THR A 4 21.49 -21.92 2.18
C THR A 4 20.78 -20.56 2.10
N VAL A 5 21.37 -19.50 2.66
CA VAL A 5 20.84 -18.14 2.49
C VAL A 5 20.92 -17.72 1.02
N ALA A 6 21.97 -18.07 0.29
CA ALA A 6 22.10 -17.79 -1.15
C ALA A 6 20.93 -18.41 -1.96
N ASP A 7 20.58 -19.67 -1.69
CA ASP A 7 19.42 -20.32 -2.33
C ASP A 7 18.10 -19.59 -2.04
N PHE A 8 17.95 -19.08 -0.82
CA PHE A 8 16.76 -18.33 -0.41
C PHE A 8 16.71 -16.94 -1.07
N LEU A 9 17.84 -16.25 -1.16
CA LEU A 9 17.94 -14.95 -1.81
C LEU A 9 17.65 -15.08 -3.31
N ASP A 10 18.34 -15.98 -4.01
CA ASP A 10 18.19 -16.15 -5.46
C ASP A 10 16.82 -16.75 -5.84
N GLY A 11 16.36 -17.75 -5.11
CA GLY A 11 15.13 -18.47 -5.44
C GLY A 11 13.84 -17.83 -4.95
N PHE A 12 13.89 -16.92 -3.96
CA PHE A 12 12.69 -16.33 -3.37
C PHE A 12 12.76 -14.81 -3.20
N VAL A 13 13.79 -14.28 -2.53
CA VAL A 13 13.83 -12.83 -2.20
C VAL A 13 14.04 -11.98 -3.45
N LEU A 14 14.93 -12.37 -4.35
CA LEU A 14 15.18 -11.64 -5.59
C LEU A 14 13.93 -11.64 -6.48
N PRO A 15 13.25 -12.77 -6.78
CA PRO A 15 11.98 -12.74 -7.52
C PRO A 15 10.85 -11.98 -6.83
N LEU A 16 10.83 -11.94 -5.49
CA LEU A 16 9.88 -11.11 -4.75
C LEU A 16 10.10 -9.61 -5.04
N VAL A 17 11.36 -9.16 -5.16
CA VAL A 17 11.69 -7.76 -5.43
C VAL A 17 11.71 -7.46 -6.92
N ALA A 18 12.49 -8.17 -7.72
CA ALA A 18 12.64 -7.91 -9.14
C ALA A 18 11.44 -8.37 -9.99
N GLY A 19 10.49 -9.09 -9.38
CA GLY A 19 9.49 -9.88 -10.10
C GLY A 19 10.08 -11.20 -10.61
N GLY A 20 9.21 -12.17 -10.88
CA GLY A 20 9.60 -13.48 -11.41
C GLY A 20 8.98 -14.65 -10.65
N GLU A 21 9.45 -15.86 -10.98
CA GLU A 21 8.98 -17.08 -10.34
C GLU A 21 9.59 -17.23 -8.94
N MET A 22 8.74 -17.35 -7.92
CA MET A 22 9.16 -17.53 -6.53
C MET A 22 9.16 -19.02 -6.14
N ASN A 23 10.29 -19.50 -5.64
CA ASN A 23 10.43 -20.86 -5.13
C ASN A 23 10.00 -20.95 -3.66
N VAL A 24 8.76 -21.38 -3.43
CA VAL A 24 8.25 -21.66 -2.08
C VAL A 24 8.46 -23.12 -1.74
N GLY A 25 9.36 -23.39 -0.79
CA GLY A 25 9.67 -24.75 -0.34
C GLY A 25 9.22 -25.01 1.09
N LYS A 26 10.00 -25.82 1.84
CA LYS A 26 9.71 -26.09 3.26
C LYS A 26 9.66 -24.79 4.06
N PRO A 27 8.79 -24.70 5.09
CA PRO A 27 8.72 -23.52 5.94
C PRO A 27 10.06 -23.21 6.58
N ILE A 28 10.39 -21.92 6.63
CA ILE A 28 11.60 -21.42 7.27
C ILE A 28 11.36 -21.41 8.77
N SER A 29 12.20 -22.14 9.48
CA SER A 29 12.16 -22.23 10.94
C SER A 29 12.98 -21.12 11.61
N GLU A 30 12.70 -20.87 12.88
CA GLU A 30 13.45 -19.92 13.72
C GLU A 30 14.98 -20.22 13.78
N PRO A 31 15.47 -21.46 13.95
CA PRO A 31 16.89 -21.75 13.85
C PRO A 31 17.49 -21.50 12.45
N GLU A 32 16.69 -21.71 11.41
CA GLU A 32 17.12 -21.54 10.02
C GLU A 32 17.25 -20.07 9.64
N ILE A 33 16.31 -19.20 10.03
CA ILE A 33 16.46 -17.75 9.78
C ILE A 33 17.66 -17.17 10.52
N ARG A 34 17.96 -17.63 11.74
CA ARG A 34 19.16 -17.21 12.48
C ARG A 34 20.45 -17.65 11.79
N MET A 35 20.45 -18.86 11.22
CA MET A 35 21.55 -19.32 10.38
C MET A 35 21.68 -18.42 9.14
N PHE A 36 20.59 -18.09 8.47
CA PHE A 36 20.63 -17.19 7.31
C PHE A 36 21.17 -15.81 7.67
N CYS A 37 20.76 -15.22 8.79
CA CYS A 37 21.24 -13.91 9.24
C CYS A 37 22.74 -13.92 9.53
N ARG A 38 23.24 -15.00 10.16
CA ARG A 38 24.68 -15.16 10.42
C ARG A 38 25.47 -15.34 9.13
N ASP A 39 24.92 -16.09 8.18
CA ASP A 39 25.62 -16.46 6.96
C ASP A 39 25.42 -15.42 5.83
N LEU A 40 24.56 -14.42 6.02
CA LEU A 40 24.26 -13.34 5.05
C LEU A 40 25.51 -12.60 4.55
N PRO A 41 26.49 -12.22 5.39
CA PRO A 41 27.73 -11.59 4.93
C PRO A 41 28.57 -12.45 3.99
N HIS A 42 28.32 -13.76 3.93
CA HIS A 42 29.02 -14.70 3.05
C HIS A 42 28.30 -14.95 1.72
N ALA A 43 27.08 -14.40 1.53
CA ALA A 43 26.30 -14.48 0.30
C ALA A 43 26.28 -13.12 -0.42
N SER A 44 27.44 -12.48 -0.56
CA SER A 44 27.54 -11.11 -1.06
C SER A 44 26.99 -10.95 -2.47
N VAL A 45 27.22 -11.92 -3.36
CA VAL A 45 26.74 -11.84 -4.75
C VAL A 45 25.21 -11.82 -4.82
N GLU A 46 24.53 -12.71 -4.10
CA GLU A 46 23.07 -12.78 -4.08
C GLU A 46 22.46 -11.61 -3.30
N ALA A 47 23.09 -11.18 -2.21
CA ALA A 47 22.66 -10.01 -1.44
C ALA A 47 22.77 -8.72 -2.27
N ASP A 48 23.88 -8.52 -2.99
CA ASP A 48 24.09 -7.36 -3.86
C ASP A 48 23.02 -7.30 -4.96
N LYS A 49 22.65 -8.43 -5.59
CA LYS A 49 21.54 -8.48 -6.55
C LYS A 49 20.20 -8.02 -5.94
N VAL A 50 19.92 -8.45 -4.72
CA VAL A 50 18.69 -8.06 -4.00
C VAL A 50 18.74 -6.56 -3.67
N ASP A 51 19.88 -6.05 -3.22
CA ASP A 51 20.05 -4.63 -2.89
C ASP A 51 19.96 -3.73 -4.12
N ASP A 52 20.54 -4.13 -5.26
CA ASP A 52 20.38 -3.44 -6.55
C ASP A 52 18.92 -3.42 -7.00
N ALA A 53 18.22 -4.55 -6.90
CA ALA A 53 16.80 -4.63 -7.24
C ALA A 53 15.95 -3.70 -6.35
N ARG A 54 16.23 -3.67 -5.04
CA ARG A 54 15.55 -2.76 -4.09
C ARG A 54 15.88 -1.30 -4.37
N ALA A 55 17.12 -1.00 -4.73
CA ALA A 55 17.56 0.35 -5.06
C ALA A 55 16.84 0.89 -6.30
N ASN A 56 16.63 0.04 -7.33
CA ASN A 56 15.86 0.40 -8.52
C ASN A 56 14.42 0.79 -8.18
N VAL A 57 13.76 0.01 -7.32
CA VAL A 57 12.39 0.31 -6.85
C VAL A 57 12.34 1.63 -6.10
N VAL A 58 13.29 1.86 -5.18
CA VAL A 58 13.31 3.07 -4.36
C VAL A 58 13.68 4.31 -5.19
N ALA A 59 14.46 4.16 -6.27
CA ALA A 59 14.83 5.25 -7.16
C ALA A 59 13.63 5.87 -7.88
N GLU A 60 12.52 5.16 -8.03
CA GLU A 60 11.26 5.70 -8.56
C GLU A 60 10.57 6.68 -7.58
N LEU A 61 10.86 6.56 -6.28
CA LEU A 61 10.19 7.32 -5.23
C LEU A 61 10.99 8.54 -4.76
N VAL A 62 12.32 8.46 -4.82
CA VAL A 62 13.21 9.49 -4.28
C VAL A 62 14.35 9.81 -5.24
N VAL A 63 14.70 11.08 -5.35
CA VAL A 63 15.73 11.64 -6.22
C VAL A 63 17.12 11.10 -5.88
N ARG A 64 17.38 10.87 -4.58
CA ARG A 64 18.66 10.33 -4.09
C ARG A 64 18.39 9.15 -3.16
N PRO A 65 18.24 7.92 -3.70
CA PRO A 65 18.02 6.75 -2.88
C PRO A 65 19.23 6.55 -1.95
N PRO A 66 19.01 6.31 -0.64
CA PRO A 66 20.11 5.95 0.26
C PRO A 66 20.64 4.55 -0.13
N PRO A 67 21.90 4.22 0.23
CA PRO A 67 22.37 2.85 0.08
C PRO A 67 21.48 1.92 0.91
N LEU A 68 20.96 0.89 0.26
CA LEU A 68 20.19 -0.16 0.90
C LEU A 68 21.13 -1.34 1.10
N ILE A 69 21.16 -1.86 2.33
CA ILE A 69 21.91 -3.05 2.69
C ILE A 69 20.88 -4.00 3.27
N LEU A 70 20.76 -5.20 2.71
CA LEU A 70 19.87 -6.23 3.24
C LEU A 70 20.35 -6.62 4.64
N ASP A 71 19.47 -6.45 5.64
CA ASP A 71 19.77 -6.79 7.02
C ASP A 71 18.84 -7.90 7.57
N GLU A 72 19.04 -8.23 8.84
CA GLU A 72 18.23 -9.21 9.56
C GLU A 72 16.73 -8.86 9.56
N ASP A 73 16.34 -7.58 9.71
CA ASP A 73 14.94 -7.18 9.76
C ASP A 73 14.23 -7.56 8.45
N GLU A 74 14.84 -7.24 7.33
CA GLU A 74 14.29 -7.53 6.01
C GLU A 74 14.25 -9.03 5.71
N LEU A 75 15.25 -9.78 6.13
CA LEU A 75 15.28 -11.24 5.94
C LEU A 75 14.14 -11.92 6.71
N HIS A 76 13.83 -11.46 7.92
CA HIS A 76 12.67 -11.92 8.67
C HIS A 76 11.36 -11.60 7.95
N LEU A 77 11.19 -10.39 7.43
CA LEU A 77 9.98 -10.02 6.69
C LEU A 77 9.81 -10.88 5.43
N ALA A 78 10.89 -11.13 4.67
CA ALA A 78 10.84 -12.03 3.52
C ALA A 78 10.49 -13.47 3.92
N ALA A 79 11.08 -13.98 5.01
CA ALA A 79 10.76 -15.31 5.53
C ALA A 79 9.31 -15.44 6.01
N ALA A 80 8.73 -14.35 6.56
CA ALA A 80 7.32 -14.30 6.89
C ALA A 80 6.46 -14.47 5.63
N VAL A 81 6.72 -13.71 4.55
CA VAL A 81 5.99 -13.86 3.27
C VAL A 81 6.12 -15.28 2.73
N HIS A 82 7.34 -15.85 2.73
CA HIS A 82 7.57 -17.24 2.29
C HIS A 82 6.68 -18.23 3.07
N ASN A 83 6.65 -18.12 4.40
CA ASN A 83 5.86 -19.02 5.23
C ASN A 83 4.34 -18.83 5.06
N LEU A 84 3.88 -17.60 4.81
CA LEU A 84 2.49 -17.35 4.48
C LEU A 84 2.11 -17.99 3.13
N LEU A 85 2.96 -17.85 2.10
CA LEU A 85 2.73 -18.51 0.81
C LEU A 85 2.71 -20.03 0.90
N TYR A 86 3.54 -20.61 1.78
CA TYR A 86 3.49 -22.04 2.09
C TYR A 86 2.11 -22.44 2.66
N LEU A 87 1.58 -21.66 3.61
CA LEU A 87 0.27 -21.91 4.21
C LEU A 87 -0.90 -21.70 3.23
N SER A 88 -0.72 -20.83 2.22
CA SER A 88 -1.72 -20.58 1.17
C SER A 88 -1.74 -21.62 0.05
N HIS A 89 -0.87 -22.64 0.10
CA HIS A 89 -0.82 -23.69 -0.90
C HIS A 89 -1.93 -24.74 -0.65
N PRO A 90 -2.77 -25.11 -1.64
CA PRO A 90 -3.87 -26.07 -1.46
C PRO A 90 -3.40 -27.43 -0.95
N ASP A 91 -2.21 -27.85 -1.37
CA ASP A 91 -1.62 -29.09 -0.86
C ASP A 91 -1.09 -29.00 0.58
N ALA A 92 -1.16 -27.84 1.24
CA ALA A 92 -0.93 -27.80 2.69
C ALA A 92 -1.94 -28.68 3.44
N GLU A 93 -3.15 -28.89 2.90
CA GLU A 93 -4.14 -29.83 3.45
C GLU A 93 -3.88 -31.29 3.06
N SER A 94 -3.23 -31.54 1.92
CA SER A 94 -3.02 -32.89 1.35
C SER A 94 -1.68 -33.50 1.74
N TRP A 95 -0.65 -32.68 1.93
CA TRP A 95 0.57 -33.05 2.62
C TRP A 95 0.20 -33.40 4.06
N ALA A 96 0.93 -34.32 4.70
CA ALA A 96 0.69 -34.72 6.09
C ALA A 96 0.99 -33.58 7.12
N VAL A 97 0.67 -32.33 6.79
CA VAL A 97 0.68 -31.18 7.67
C VAL A 97 -0.41 -31.41 8.70
N THR A 98 0.03 -31.87 9.85
CA THR A 98 -0.84 -31.91 11.02
C THR A 98 -1.22 -30.46 11.37
N LYS A 99 -2.41 -30.26 11.95
CA LYS A 99 -2.84 -28.95 12.49
C LYS A 99 -1.78 -28.33 13.43
N GLY A 100 -0.99 -29.18 14.11
CA GLY A 100 0.13 -28.73 14.95
C GLY A 100 1.31 -28.15 14.15
N MET A 101 1.60 -28.68 12.97
CA MET A 101 2.62 -28.11 12.08
C MET A 101 2.14 -26.79 11.47
N GLU A 102 0.91 -26.74 10.97
CA GLU A 102 0.30 -25.52 10.44
C GLU A 102 0.37 -24.37 11.46
N ARG A 103 -0.11 -24.62 12.69
CA ARG A 103 -0.04 -23.66 13.79
C ARG A 103 1.39 -23.19 14.07
N ARG A 104 2.36 -24.11 14.07
CA ARG A 104 3.77 -23.76 14.30
C ARG A 104 4.33 -22.86 13.19
N VAL A 105 3.99 -23.14 11.93
CA VAL A 105 4.41 -22.31 10.79
C VAL A 105 3.78 -20.92 10.89
N LEU A 106 2.49 -20.85 11.25
CA LEU A 106 1.80 -19.58 11.47
C LEU A 106 2.41 -18.77 12.62
N ASP A 107 2.67 -19.40 13.76
CA ASP A 107 3.30 -18.78 14.92
C ASP A 107 4.70 -18.23 14.55
N THR A 108 5.46 -18.99 13.76
CA THR A 108 6.77 -18.58 13.26
C THR A 108 6.66 -17.39 12.29
N ALA A 109 5.76 -17.45 11.31
CA ALA A 109 5.50 -16.34 10.39
C ALA A 109 5.04 -15.08 11.14
N SER A 110 4.21 -15.23 12.17
CA SER A 110 3.77 -14.14 13.04
C SER A 110 4.95 -13.53 13.81
N ALA A 111 5.84 -14.35 14.37
CA ALA A 111 7.03 -13.87 15.06
C ALA A 111 7.94 -13.07 14.11
N PHE A 112 8.13 -13.56 12.88
CA PHE A 112 8.91 -12.87 11.85
C PHE A 112 8.27 -11.55 11.41
N ALA A 113 6.95 -11.52 11.22
CA ALA A 113 6.20 -10.31 10.83
C ALA A 113 6.16 -9.22 11.92
N LYS A 114 6.34 -9.58 13.20
CA LYS A 114 6.26 -8.67 14.35
C LYS A 114 7.47 -7.75 14.56
N ARG A 115 8.32 -7.53 13.54
CA ARG A 115 9.43 -6.56 13.62
C ARG A 115 8.92 -5.18 14.07
N ALA A 116 9.75 -4.44 14.81
CA ALA A 116 9.37 -3.11 15.29
C ALA A 116 9.02 -2.18 14.13
N LEU A 117 8.03 -1.30 14.33
CA LEU A 117 7.79 -0.19 13.40
C LEU A 117 9.05 0.68 13.34
N THR A 118 9.43 1.10 12.14
CA THR A 118 10.59 1.96 11.93
C THR A 118 10.14 3.30 11.39
N VAL A 119 10.65 4.38 12.00
CA VAL A 119 10.49 5.75 11.51
C VAL A 119 11.73 6.24 10.76
N GLY A 120 12.80 5.43 10.74
CA GLY A 120 14.05 5.78 10.07
C GLY A 120 13.88 5.67 8.56
N ARG A 121 14.03 6.80 7.84
CA ARG A 121 13.82 6.90 6.39
C ARG A 121 14.45 5.76 5.59
N ARG A 122 15.74 5.46 5.83
CA ARG A 122 16.44 4.36 5.15
C ARG A 122 15.74 3.01 5.37
N LYS A 123 15.36 2.68 6.60
CA LYS A 123 14.68 1.42 6.91
C LYS A 123 13.26 1.36 6.35
N VAL A 124 12.54 2.48 6.29
CA VAL A 124 11.24 2.56 5.62
C VAL A 124 11.38 2.23 4.13
N LEU A 125 12.31 2.88 3.44
CA LEU A 125 12.58 2.65 2.02
C LEU A 125 13.07 1.21 1.78
N ALA A 126 13.97 0.72 2.62
CA ALA A 126 14.49 -0.64 2.61
C ALA A 126 13.38 -1.71 2.69
N ARG A 127 12.42 -1.54 3.61
CA ARG A 127 11.27 -2.44 3.75
C ARG A 127 10.28 -2.31 2.61
N HIS A 128 10.07 -1.09 2.09
CA HIS A 128 9.22 -0.89 0.93
C HIS A 128 9.82 -1.57 -0.32
N GLY A 129 11.10 -1.33 -0.61
CA GLY A 129 11.79 -1.96 -1.73
C GLY A 129 11.68 -3.49 -1.68
N LEU A 130 11.77 -4.09 -0.49
CA LEU A 130 11.59 -5.54 -0.32
C LEU A 130 10.16 -6.02 -0.64
N LEU A 131 9.14 -5.27 -0.22
CA LEU A 131 7.75 -5.75 -0.19
C LEU A 131 6.80 -5.03 -1.16
N HIS A 132 7.32 -4.23 -2.09
CA HIS A 132 6.48 -3.44 -3.01
C HIS A 132 5.58 -4.32 -3.89
N ASN A 133 6.07 -5.46 -4.38
CA ASN A 133 5.31 -6.41 -5.20
C ASN A 133 4.41 -7.35 -4.40
N VAL A 134 4.33 -7.21 -3.07
CA VAL A 134 3.60 -8.21 -2.26
C VAL A 134 2.13 -8.33 -2.67
N PHE A 135 1.52 -7.25 -3.17
CA PHE A 135 0.14 -7.22 -3.64
C PHE A 135 -0.04 -7.74 -5.07
N ASP A 136 1.05 -7.85 -5.82
CA ASP A 136 1.05 -8.37 -7.20
C ASP A 136 1.38 -9.87 -7.25
N ILE A 137 1.64 -10.47 -6.08
CA ILE A 137 1.83 -11.92 -5.96
C ILE A 137 0.56 -12.63 -6.40
N SER A 138 0.74 -13.51 -7.38
CA SER A 138 -0.29 -14.42 -7.86
C SER A 138 0.30 -15.81 -8.05
N ARG A 139 -0.57 -16.82 -8.11
CA ARG A 139 -0.18 -18.20 -8.40
C ARG A 139 -0.97 -18.70 -9.61
N THR A 140 -0.27 -19.21 -10.62
CA THR A 140 -0.94 -19.86 -11.76
C THR A 140 -1.11 -21.34 -11.47
N ASP A 141 -2.36 -21.76 -11.39
CA ASP A 141 -2.78 -23.13 -11.19
C ASP A 141 -3.13 -23.77 -12.53
N LEU A 142 -2.67 -24.99 -12.74
CA LEU A 142 -2.82 -25.71 -13.99
C LEU A 142 -3.64 -26.97 -13.80
N THR A 143 -4.81 -27.05 -14.45
CA THR A 143 -5.59 -28.29 -14.51
C THR A 143 -5.41 -28.95 -15.87
N ILE A 144 -4.82 -30.15 -15.86
CA ILE A 144 -4.71 -31.02 -17.03
C ILE A 144 -5.79 -32.08 -16.98
N LYS A 145 -6.63 -32.15 -18.00
CA LYS A 145 -7.67 -33.17 -18.17
C LYS A 145 -7.31 -34.07 -19.35
N TRP A 146 -7.46 -35.38 -19.22
CA TRP A 146 -7.28 -36.36 -20.29
C TRP A 146 -8.33 -37.46 -20.18
N TRP A 147 -8.38 -38.39 -21.14
CA TRP A 147 -9.48 -39.35 -21.25
C TRP A 147 -9.69 -40.29 -20.04
N THR A 148 -8.69 -40.51 -19.17
CA THR A 148 -8.82 -41.35 -17.96
C THR A 148 -8.79 -40.57 -16.65
N GLY A 149 -8.67 -39.24 -16.66
CA GLY A 149 -8.52 -38.51 -15.41
C GLY A 149 -8.17 -37.05 -15.56
N ARG A 150 -7.88 -36.44 -14.40
CA ARG A 150 -7.45 -35.06 -14.28
C ARG A 150 -6.36 -34.94 -13.21
N ALA A 151 -5.46 -33.99 -13.39
CA ALA A 151 -4.49 -33.58 -12.37
C ALA A 151 -4.42 -32.06 -12.33
N THR A 152 -4.39 -31.50 -11.13
CA THR A 152 -4.20 -30.07 -10.89
C THR A 152 -2.83 -29.86 -10.28
N PHE A 153 -2.10 -28.88 -10.80
CA PHE A 153 -0.77 -28.46 -10.33
C PHE A 153 -0.88 -27.02 -9.86
N TYR A 154 -0.60 -26.78 -8.58
CA TYR A 154 -0.76 -25.45 -7.97
C TYR A 154 0.56 -24.71 -8.01
N GLY A 155 0.72 -23.73 -8.91
CA GLY A 155 1.99 -23.01 -9.07
C GLY A 155 3.19 -23.88 -9.45
N GLN A 156 2.96 -25.05 -10.04
CA GLN A 156 4.02 -25.99 -10.42
C GLN A 156 3.90 -26.36 -11.90
N GLU A 157 5.05 -26.54 -12.54
CA GLU A 157 5.07 -27.12 -13.88
C GLU A 157 4.64 -28.59 -13.85
N PRO A 158 3.69 -28.99 -14.71
CA PRO A 158 3.27 -30.38 -14.82
C PRO A 158 4.40 -31.24 -15.40
N PRO A 159 4.52 -32.51 -14.98
CA PRO A 159 5.46 -33.45 -15.59
C PRO A 159 5.25 -33.55 -17.11
N LYS A 160 6.33 -33.41 -17.90
CA LYS A 160 6.31 -33.44 -19.38
C LYS A 160 5.53 -34.65 -19.95
N ARG A 161 5.59 -35.80 -19.27
CA ARG A 161 4.87 -37.03 -19.63
C ARG A 161 3.34 -36.91 -19.64
N LEU A 162 2.76 -36.00 -18.85
CA LEU A 162 1.31 -35.76 -18.81
C LEU A 162 0.84 -34.85 -19.95
N ILE A 163 1.75 -34.01 -20.46
CA ILE A 163 1.49 -33.16 -21.62
C ILE A 163 1.77 -33.92 -22.93
N ALA A 164 2.55 -35.00 -22.90
CA ALA A 164 2.86 -35.80 -24.08
C ALA A 164 1.61 -36.41 -24.73
N TRP A 165 1.66 -36.56 -26.06
CA TRP A 165 0.60 -37.17 -26.89
C TRP A 165 -0.77 -36.48 -26.79
N ARG A 166 -0.78 -35.14 -26.83
CA ARG A 166 -2.00 -34.32 -26.71
C ARG A 166 -3.16 -34.80 -27.59
N SER A 167 -2.89 -35.16 -28.85
CA SER A 167 -3.91 -35.62 -29.82
C SER A 167 -4.48 -37.00 -29.48
N LEU A 168 -3.63 -37.97 -29.17
CA LEU A 168 -4.06 -39.35 -28.86
C LEU A 168 -4.80 -39.44 -27.52
N ARG A 169 -4.38 -38.64 -26.53
CA ARG A 169 -4.93 -38.68 -25.16
C ARG A 169 -6.00 -37.63 -24.88
N ARG A 170 -6.34 -36.79 -25.87
CA ARG A 170 -7.27 -35.65 -25.74
C ARG A 170 -6.94 -34.80 -24.50
N VAL A 171 -5.69 -34.37 -24.42
CA VAL A 171 -5.20 -33.60 -23.28
C VAL A 171 -5.65 -32.14 -23.40
N THR A 172 -6.45 -31.66 -22.45
CA THR A 172 -6.88 -30.27 -22.33
C THR A 172 -6.19 -29.62 -21.14
N GLN A 173 -5.71 -28.39 -21.33
CA GLN A 173 -5.03 -27.59 -20.33
C GLN A 173 -5.89 -26.38 -19.98
N GLU A 174 -6.12 -26.16 -18.70
CA GLU A 174 -6.88 -25.02 -18.17
C GLU A 174 -6.02 -24.30 -17.14
N ASN A 175 -5.74 -23.02 -17.39
CA ASN A 175 -4.95 -22.18 -16.50
C ASN A 175 -5.88 -21.29 -15.67
N THR A 176 -5.74 -21.33 -14.35
CA THR A 176 -6.45 -20.46 -13.41
C THR A 176 -5.43 -19.63 -12.64
N THR A 177 -5.69 -18.35 -12.42
CA THR A 177 -4.78 -17.51 -11.62
C THR A 177 -5.41 -17.23 -10.26
N ALA A 178 -4.72 -17.61 -9.19
CA ALA A 178 -5.04 -17.23 -7.82
C ALA A 178 -4.39 -15.86 -7.51
N SER A 179 -5.21 -14.84 -7.25
CA SER A 179 -4.75 -13.47 -6.93
C SER A 179 -4.25 -13.34 -5.49
N PHE A 180 -3.64 -12.19 -5.16
CA PHE A 180 -3.28 -11.82 -3.78
C PHE A 180 -4.41 -12.04 -2.77
N SER A 181 -5.62 -11.55 -3.10
CA SER A 181 -6.78 -11.70 -2.20
C SER A 181 -7.19 -13.15 -1.98
N GLN A 182 -7.00 -14.02 -2.97
CA GLN A 182 -7.28 -15.45 -2.83
C GLN A 182 -6.18 -16.17 -2.03
N LEU A 183 -4.93 -15.75 -2.19
CA LEU A 183 -3.79 -16.34 -1.46
C LEU A 183 -3.75 -15.91 0.01
N PHE A 184 -3.89 -14.62 0.29
CA PHE A 184 -3.67 -14.03 1.61
C PHE A 184 -4.96 -13.61 2.33
N GLY A 185 -6.12 -13.69 1.67
CA GLY A 185 -7.43 -13.33 2.26
C GLY A 185 -8.08 -14.45 3.06
N THR A 186 -7.40 -15.59 3.27
CA THR A 186 -7.92 -16.67 4.12
C THR A 186 -7.90 -16.26 5.59
N GLU A 187 -8.85 -16.74 6.39
CA GLU A 187 -8.95 -16.41 7.82
C GLU A 187 -7.66 -16.77 8.60
N LEU A 188 -6.94 -17.79 8.12
CA LEU A 188 -5.69 -18.26 8.71
C LEU A 188 -4.53 -17.26 8.49
N VAL A 189 -4.37 -16.77 7.26
CA VAL A 189 -3.18 -16.02 6.81
C VAL A 189 -3.37 -14.52 6.95
N ALA A 190 -4.60 -14.02 6.75
CA ALA A 190 -4.90 -12.59 6.73
C ALA A 190 -4.40 -11.82 7.98
N PRO A 191 -4.55 -12.30 9.23
CA PRO A 191 -4.09 -11.57 10.40
C PRO A 191 -2.57 -11.36 10.44
N VAL A 192 -1.79 -12.35 9.99
CA VAL A 192 -0.33 -12.24 9.92
C VAL A 192 0.07 -11.34 8.77
N MET A 193 -0.63 -11.41 7.64
CA MET A 193 -0.40 -10.51 6.51
C MET A 193 -0.68 -9.04 6.88
N HIS A 194 -1.78 -8.77 7.59
CA HIS A 194 -2.06 -7.43 8.14
C HIS A 194 -0.96 -6.95 9.09
N THR A 195 -0.44 -7.84 9.94
CA THR A 195 0.68 -7.52 10.83
C THR A 195 1.93 -7.15 10.05
N LEU A 196 2.27 -7.95 9.03
CA LEU A 196 3.44 -7.75 8.16
C LEU A 196 3.37 -6.41 7.44
N VAL A 197 2.24 -6.12 6.81
CA VAL A 197 2.06 -4.90 6.01
C VAL A 197 2.06 -3.65 6.89
N ARG A 198 1.56 -3.71 8.12
CA ARG A 198 1.70 -2.62 9.12
C ARG A 198 3.15 -2.31 9.47
N ARG A 199 4.11 -3.20 9.18
CA ARG A 199 5.55 -2.93 9.34
C ARG A 199 6.19 -2.28 8.12
N THR A 200 5.44 -2.11 7.04
CA THR A 200 5.81 -1.43 5.79
C THR A 200 4.83 -0.29 5.48
N PRO A 201 4.81 0.78 6.30
CA PRO A 201 3.83 1.86 6.19
C PRO A 201 3.85 2.56 4.81
N LEU A 202 5.03 2.66 4.18
CA LEU A 202 5.14 3.25 2.84
C LEU A 202 4.48 2.36 1.77
N THR A 203 4.64 1.04 1.86
CA THR A 203 3.96 0.08 0.97
C THR A 203 2.44 0.17 1.09
N ILE A 204 1.91 0.40 2.31
CA ILE A 204 0.48 0.67 2.53
C ILE A 204 0.03 1.94 1.80
N LEU A 205 0.76 3.04 2.01
CA LEU A 205 0.38 4.34 1.44
C LEU A 205 0.47 4.35 -0.10
N LEU A 206 1.37 3.57 -0.69
CA LEU A 206 1.49 3.45 -2.15
C LEU A 206 0.46 2.48 -2.76
N ASN A 207 -0.20 1.66 -1.95
CA ASN A 207 -1.19 0.67 -2.38
C ASN A 207 -2.47 0.67 -1.51
N PRO A 208 -3.13 1.84 -1.31
CA PRO A 208 -4.21 1.96 -0.33
C PRO A 208 -5.44 1.12 -0.69
N LEU A 209 -5.68 0.87 -1.99
CA LEU A 209 -6.83 0.10 -2.47
C LEU A 209 -6.74 -1.39 -2.12
N GLN A 210 -5.54 -1.94 -2.07
CA GLN A 210 -5.32 -3.35 -1.74
C GLN A 210 -5.49 -3.63 -0.24
N MET A 211 -5.33 -2.60 0.60
CA MET A 211 -5.37 -2.72 2.06
C MET A 211 -6.75 -2.49 2.66
N GLY A 212 -7.66 -1.81 1.95
CA GLY A 212 -9.01 -1.52 2.43
C GLY A 212 -9.00 -0.88 3.82
N ALA A 213 -9.68 -1.52 4.78
CA ALA A 213 -9.85 -1.03 6.16
C ALA A 213 -8.57 -1.03 7.03
N ALA A 214 -7.46 -1.56 6.54
CA ALA A 214 -6.23 -1.68 7.32
C ALA A 214 -5.35 -0.42 7.34
N LEU A 215 -5.70 0.62 6.55
CA LEU A 215 -4.95 1.88 6.56
C LEU A 215 -5.30 2.69 7.82
N GLY A 216 -4.31 2.84 8.71
CA GLY A 216 -4.38 3.73 9.88
C GLY A 216 -3.30 4.81 9.79
N TRP A 217 -3.68 6.07 10.00
CA TRP A 217 -2.75 7.20 9.95
C TRP A 217 -1.79 7.23 11.13
N GLU A 218 -2.17 6.65 12.27
CA GLU A 218 -1.37 6.65 13.51
C GLU A 218 0.01 6.02 13.31
N GLU A 219 0.13 5.10 12.36
CA GLU A 219 1.38 4.40 12.05
C GLU A 219 2.09 4.92 10.80
N THR A 220 1.46 5.80 10.03
CA THR A 220 1.96 6.22 8.70
C THR A 220 2.17 7.73 8.59
N VAL A 221 1.56 8.54 9.47
CA VAL A 221 1.61 10.01 9.44
C VAL A 221 3.02 10.57 9.48
N PHE A 222 3.96 9.88 10.13
CA PHE A 222 5.36 10.31 10.16
C PHE A 222 5.99 10.37 8.75
N LEU A 223 5.50 9.58 7.78
CA LEU A 223 5.95 9.61 6.38
C LEU A 223 5.57 10.92 5.69
N LEU A 224 4.46 11.54 6.09
CA LEU A 224 4.00 12.81 5.52
C LEU A 224 4.87 14.01 5.94
N ARG A 225 5.70 13.84 6.97
CA ARG A 225 6.68 14.85 7.40
C ARG A 225 7.90 14.90 6.48
N ASP A 226 8.09 13.85 5.68
CA ASP A 226 9.10 13.80 4.65
C ASP A 226 8.49 14.25 3.33
N ALA A 227 8.83 15.46 2.88
CA ALA A 227 8.21 16.07 1.71
C ALA A 227 8.40 15.26 0.41
N GLU A 228 9.46 14.46 0.33
CA GLU A 228 9.72 13.63 -0.85
C GLU A 228 8.85 12.37 -0.84
N LEU A 229 8.76 11.69 0.31
CA LEU A 229 7.86 10.54 0.45
C LEU A 229 6.39 10.95 0.34
N ALA A 230 6.01 12.07 0.94
CA ALA A 230 4.66 12.63 0.82
C ALA A 230 4.31 12.89 -0.66
N ARG A 231 5.24 13.44 -1.44
CA ARG A 231 5.05 13.66 -2.88
C ARG A 231 4.91 12.35 -3.65
N ALA A 232 5.76 11.36 -3.38
CA ALA A 232 5.68 10.06 -4.03
C ALA A 232 4.32 9.39 -3.77
N VAL A 233 3.85 9.41 -2.52
CA VAL A 233 2.50 8.93 -2.15
C VAL A 233 1.42 9.74 -2.86
N ALA A 234 1.56 11.08 -2.92
CA ALA A 234 0.57 11.93 -3.56
C ALA A 234 0.39 11.60 -5.04
N TYR A 235 1.49 11.48 -5.78
CA TYR A 235 1.48 11.18 -7.21
C TYR A 235 0.94 9.79 -7.49
N ARG A 236 1.37 8.78 -6.73
CA ARG A 236 0.85 7.41 -6.86
C ARG A 236 -0.65 7.33 -6.58
N ALA A 237 -1.16 8.12 -5.63
CA ALA A 237 -2.58 8.11 -5.27
C ALA A 237 -3.51 8.69 -6.34
N ILE A 238 -2.98 9.49 -7.27
CA ILE A 238 -3.74 10.11 -8.37
C ILE A 238 -3.29 9.57 -9.74
N GLU A 239 -2.57 8.47 -9.77
CA GLU A 239 -2.10 7.80 -10.98
C GLU A 239 -3.22 6.89 -11.53
N ALA A 240 -4.24 7.49 -12.15
CA ALA A 240 -5.27 6.73 -12.86
C ALA A 240 -5.88 7.52 -14.02
N ASP A 241 -6.18 6.83 -15.11
CA ASP A 241 -6.67 7.46 -16.35
C ASP A 241 -8.15 7.84 -16.33
N ASN A 242 -8.94 7.31 -15.38
CA ASN A 242 -10.37 7.57 -15.30
C ASN A 242 -10.78 8.32 -14.02
N PRO A 243 -11.77 9.23 -14.09
CA PRO A 243 -12.20 10.06 -12.96
C PRO A 243 -12.63 9.30 -11.70
N SER A 244 -13.19 8.10 -11.83
CA SER A 244 -13.63 7.32 -10.67
C SER A 244 -12.45 6.66 -9.95
N ALA A 245 -11.47 6.15 -10.70
CA ALA A 245 -10.28 5.51 -10.14
C ALA A 245 -9.32 6.54 -9.52
N VAL A 246 -9.18 7.73 -10.11
CA VAL A 246 -8.25 8.77 -9.62
C VAL A 246 -8.59 9.28 -8.22
N VAL A 247 -9.85 9.16 -7.80
CA VAL A 247 -10.31 9.57 -6.46
C VAL A 247 -10.43 8.41 -5.47
N ALA A 248 -10.19 7.18 -5.90
CA ALA A 248 -10.39 6.00 -5.06
C ALA A 248 -9.40 5.97 -3.88
N ALA A 249 -8.10 6.18 -4.14
CA ALA A 249 -7.09 6.26 -3.10
C ALA A 249 -7.28 7.48 -2.16
N PRO A 250 -7.51 8.70 -2.67
CA PRO A 250 -7.87 9.86 -1.84
C PRO A 250 -9.08 9.62 -0.93
N ALA A 251 -10.12 8.91 -1.40
CA ALA A 251 -11.27 8.57 -0.57
C ALA A 251 -10.91 7.61 0.57
N VAL A 252 -10.08 6.59 0.32
CA VAL A 252 -9.58 5.68 1.37
C VAL A 252 -8.78 6.46 2.41
N PHE A 253 -7.88 7.33 1.97
CA PHE A 253 -7.09 8.21 2.85
C PHE A 253 -7.97 9.11 3.72
N ALA A 254 -8.99 9.74 3.14
CA ALA A 254 -9.92 10.57 3.89
C ALA A 254 -10.79 9.75 4.85
N SER A 255 -11.23 8.55 4.46
CA SER A 255 -11.96 7.66 5.37
C SER A 255 -11.11 7.25 6.58
N ALA A 256 -9.81 6.99 6.38
CA ALA A 256 -8.90 6.70 7.48
C ALA A 256 -8.64 7.94 8.34
N PHE A 257 -8.62 9.14 7.74
CA PHE A 257 -8.46 10.39 8.47
C PHE A 257 -9.67 10.66 9.37
N GLU A 258 -10.89 10.44 8.88
CA GLU A 258 -12.10 10.54 9.70
C GLU A 258 -12.08 9.60 10.91
N GLN A 259 -11.63 8.35 10.72
CA GLN A 259 -11.44 7.39 11.82
C GLN A 259 -10.37 7.85 12.81
N MET A 260 -9.28 8.44 12.31
CA MET A 260 -8.23 9.00 13.15
C MET A 260 -8.79 10.13 14.04
N LEU A 261 -9.62 11.04 13.50
CA LEU A 261 -10.25 12.12 14.27
C LEU A 261 -11.14 11.61 15.41
N GLU A 262 -11.72 10.42 15.29
CA GLU A 262 -12.54 9.81 16.36
C GLU A 262 -11.71 9.31 17.56
N ARG A 263 -10.38 9.15 17.39
CA ARG A 263 -9.47 8.54 18.37
C ARG A 263 -8.62 9.52 19.16
N ASN A 264 -8.96 10.81 19.14
CA ASN A 264 -8.23 11.89 19.80
C ASN A 264 -6.73 11.94 19.44
N PRO A 265 -6.39 12.14 18.15
CA PRO A 265 -5.01 12.17 17.66
C PRO A 265 -4.26 13.42 18.13
N LEU A 266 -2.93 13.38 18.04
CA LEU A 266 -2.10 14.54 18.34
C LEU A 266 -2.31 15.62 17.26
N GLU A 267 -2.37 16.89 17.69
CA GLU A 267 -2.56 18.03 16.77
C GLU A 267 -1.57 18.02 15.58
N PRO A 268 -0.24 17.79 15.75
CA PRO A 268 0.68 17.78 14.63
C PRO A 268 0.38 16.69 13.59
N ASP A 269 -0.20 15.56 14.01
CA ASP A 269 -0.59 14.49 13.11
C ASP A 269 -1.83 14.88 12.29
N VAL A 270 -2.82 15.52 12.94
CA VAL A 270 -4.00 16.07 12.27
C VAL A 270 -3.60 17.09 11.22
N ARG A 271 -2.69 18.02 11.57
CA ARG A 271 -2.18 19.04 10.65
C ARG A 271 -1.48 18.40 9.44
N ALA A 272 -0.63 17.40 9.66
CA ALA A 272 0.11 16.74 8.59
C ALA A 272 -0.82 16.01 7.61
N VAL A 273 -1.77 15.22 8.11
CA VAL A 273 -2.72 14.48 7.25
C VAL A 273 -3.68 15.43 6.55
N ALA A 274 -4.20 16.46 7.25
CA ALA A 274 -5.08 17.46 6.64
C ALA A 274 -4.38 18.21 5.50
N ALA A 275 -3.15 18.70 5.73
CA ALA A 275 -2.36 19.37 4.69
C ALA A 275 -2.09 18.46 3.49
N PHE A 276 -1.76 17.20 3.73
CA PHE A 276 -1.56 16.21 2.66
C PHE A 276 -2.82 15.96 1.83
N LEU A 277 -3.98 15.78 2.48
CA LEU A 277 -5.26 15.57 1.79
C LEU A 277 -5.71 16.83 1.03
N VAL A 278 -5.51 18.02 1.59
CA VAL A 278 -5.75 19.29 0.87
C VAL A 278 -4.82 19.41 -0.34
N HIS A 279 -3.55 19.01 -0.21
CA HIS A 279 -2.61 18.98 -1.32
C HIS A 279 -3.05 18.03 -2.44
N LEU A 280 -3.50 16.81 -2.10
CA LEU A 280 -4.10 15.87 -3.07
C LEU A 280 -5.28 16.51 -3.82
N ASN A 281 -6.15 17.20 -3.09
CA ASN A 281 -7.31 17.87 -3.68
C ASN A 281 -6.88 18.98 -4.67
N ALA A 282 -5.86 19.75 -4.31
CA ALA A 282 -5.29 20.76 -5.19
C ALA A 282 -4.61 20.15 -6.42
N LEU A 283 -3.90 19.02 -6.30
CA LEU A 283 -3.32 18.33 -7.46
C LEU A 283 -4.40 17.89 -8.46
N LEU A 284 -5.53 17.38 -7.98
CA LEU A 284 -6.68 17.05 -8.85
C LEU A 284 -7.23 18.29 -9.56
N ALA A 285 -7.34 19.42 -8.84
CA ALA A 285 -7.76 20.69 -9.45
C ALA A 285 -6.76 21.20 -10.50
N VAL A 286 -5.45 21.12 -10.19
CA VAL A 286 -4.35 21.51 -11.09
C VAL A 286 -4.35 20.65 -12.36
N GLY A 287 -4.62 19.35 -12.25
CA GLY A 287 -4.75 18.45 -13.41
C GLY A 287 -5.85 18.85 -14.39
N GLU A 288 -6.80 19.68 -13.95
CA GLU A 288 -7.86 20.24 -14.78
C GLU A 288 -7.62 21.72 -15.17
N ALA A 289 -6.43 22.27 -14.94
CA ALA A 289 -6.14 23.69 -15.23
C ALA A 289 -6.24 24.03 -16.72
N ASP A 290 -5.94 23.06 -17.60
CA ASP A 290 -6.02 23.19 -19.06
C ASP A 290 -7.35 22.64 -19.64
N ALA A 291 -8.35 22.38 -18.80
CA ALA A 291 -9.65 21.90 -19.26
C ALA A 291 -10.36 22.92 -20.17
N ARG A 292 -11.07 22.42 -21.19
CA ARG A 292 -11.78 23.27 -22.19
C ARG A 292 -12.82 24.20 -21.57
N ASP A 293 -13.54 23.72 -20.56
CA ASP A 293 -14.46 24.55 -19.78
C ASP A 293 -13.78 24.89 -18.45
N PRO A 294 -13.24 26.12 -18.31
CA PRO A 294 -12.61 26.51 -17.07
C PRO A 294 -13.63 26.58 -15.93
N ARG A 295 -14.94 26.74 -16.20
CA ARG A 295 -16.00 27.08 -15.22
C ARG A 295 -16.56 25.90 -14.43
N ARG A 296 -16.28 24.66 -14.83
CA ARG A 296 -16.71 23.46 -14.10
C ARG A 296 -15.65 22.39 -14.10
N SER A 297 -15.52 21.68 -12.99
CA SER A 297 -14.70 20.48 -12.89
C SER A 297 -15.43 19.29 -13.51
N ALA A 298 -14.81 18.72 -14.55
CA ALA A 298 -15.30 17.49 -15.16
C ALA A 298 -15.21 16.34 -14.16
N LEU A 299 -14.14 16.30 -13.37
CA LEU A 299 -13.96 15.36 -12.28
C LEU A 299 -15.11 15.43 -11.26
N LEU A 300 -15.36 16.62 -10.68
CA LEU A 300 -16.41 16.79 -9.66
C LEU A 300 -17.79 16.44 -10.22
N ASN A 301 -18.11 16.86 -11.45
CA ASN A 301 -19.37 16.53 -12.10
C ASN A 301 -19.59 15.01 -12.20
N VAL A 302 -18.53 14.23 -12.36
CA VAL A 302 -18.58 12.76 -12.47
C VAL A 302 -18.61 12.08 -11.11
N VAL A 303 -17.82 12.54 -10.14
CA VAL A 303 -17.65 11.84 -8.85
C VAL A 303 -18.65 12.28 -7.78
N LEU A 304 -19.15 13.52 -7.87
CA LEU A 304 -20.19 14.09 -6.99
C LEU A 304 -21.58 14.13 -7.64
N ALA A 305 -21.77 13.44 -8.77
CA ALA A 305 -23.06 13.33 -9.43
C ALA A 305 -24.14 12.78 -8.46
N PRO A 306 -25.37 13.35 -8.42
CA PRO A 306 -26.41 12.93 -7.47
C PRO A 306 -26.83 11.46 -7.62
N ASP A 307 -26.89 10.96 -8.85
CA ASP A 307 -27.21 9.56 -9.18
C ASP A 307 -26.17 8.57 -8.64
N ARG A 308 -24.95 9.03 -8.34
CA ARG A 308 -23.89 8.23 -7.74
C ARG A 308 -23.83 8.31 -6.23
N ALA A 309 -24.67 9.10 -5.56
CA ALA A 309 -24.57 9.32 -4.12
C ALA A 309 -24.51 8.03 -3.29
N ALA A 310 -25.27 6.99 -3.68
CA ALA A 310 -25.30 5.70 -2.99
C ALA A 310 -24.07 4.81 -3.27
N SER A 311 -23.31 5.05 -4.35
CA SER A 311 -22.16 4.25 -4.77
C SER A 311 -20.82 4.94 -4.57
N ARG A 312 -20.80 6.13 -3.96
CA ARG A 312 -19.56 6.85 -3.66
C ARG A 312 -18.69 6.04 -2.68
N PRO A 313 -17.38 5.92 -2.94
CA PRO A 313 -16.45 5.38 -1.96
C PRO A 313 -16.56 6.13 -0.62
N ARG A 314 -16.46 5.38 0.48
CA ARG A 314 -16.44 5.97 1.83
C ARG A 314 -15.28 6.97 1.92
N GLY A 315 -15.55 8.12 2.54
CA GLY A 315 -14.58 9.20 2.69
C GLY A 315 -14.50 10.17 1.50
N LEU A 316 -15.09 9.86 0.34
CA LEU A 316 -15.01 10.75 -0.84
C LEU A 316 -15.62 12.13 -0.59
N THR A 317 -16.82 12.19 0.02
CA THR A 317 -17.47 13.46 0.34
C THR A 317 -16.65 14.26 1.36
N GLY A 318 -16.11 13.60 2.38
CA GLY A 318 -15.23 14.21 3.38
C GLY A 318 -13.92 14.73 2.77
N PHE A 319 -13.33 13.99 1.84
CA PHE A 319 -12.14 14.39 1.10
C PHE A 319 -12.34 15.71 0.36
N PHE A 320 -13.42 15.84 -0.41
CA PHE A 320 -13.70 17.08 -1.12
C PHE A 320 -14.10 18.22 -0.18
N ALA A 321 -14.89 17.97 0.87
CA ALA A 321 -15.25 18.99 1.86
C ALA A 321 -14.05 19.55 2.65
N LEU A 322 -12.95 18.81 2.73
CA LEU A 322 -11.85 19.08 3.66
C LEU A 322 -11.22 20.48 3.50
N PRO A 323 -10.87 20.98 2.29
CA PRO A 323 -10.27 22.31 2.15
C PRO A 323 -11.17 23.43 2.70
N ALA A 324 -12.48 23.35 2.46
CA ALA A 324 -13.45 24.33 2.98
C ALA A 324 -13.59 24.22 4.51
N ALA A 325 -13.65 23.00 5.05
CA ALA A 325 -13.74 22.77 6.49
C ALA A 325 -12.49 23.25 7.23
N VAL A 326 -11.30 22.95 6.68
CA VAL A 326 -10.01 23.40 7.21
C VAL A 326 -9.90 24.92 7.16
N ALA A 327 -10.39 25.58 6.10
CA ALA A 327 -10.37 27.05 6.00
C ALA A 327 -11.13 27.78 7.13
N ARG A 328 -12.11 27.11 7.76
CA ARG A 328 -12.87 27.63 8.90
C ARG A 328 -12.10 27.54 10.22
N VAL A 329 -11.12 26.62 10.31
CA VAL A 329 -10.35 26.34 11.53
C VAL A 329 -8.94 26.94 11.44
N ASP A 330 -8.24 26.67 10.34
CA ASP A 330 -6.91 27.21 10.04
C ASP A 330 -6.75 27.43 8.53
N ARG A 331 -6.88 28.69 8.09
CA ARG A 331 -6.75 29.08 6.68
C ARG A 331 -5.41 28.69 6.06
N ARG A 332 -4.33 28.60 6.84
CA ARG A 332 -2.99 28.29 6.32
C ARG A 332 -2.88 26.86 5.81
N LEU A 333 -3.72 25.96 6.35
CA LEU A 333 -3.75 24.54 5.94
C LEU A 333 -4.71 24.29 4.76
N ALA A 334 -5.60 25.24 4.46
CA ALA A 334 -6.59 25.11 3.39
C ALA A 334 -6.03 25.40 2.00
N GLU A 335 -4.83 25.99 1.91
CA GLU A 335 -4.20 26.40 0.66
C GLU A 335 -2.77 25.88 0.60
N PRO A 336 -2.48 24.93 -0.31
CA PRO A 336 -1.12 24.49 -0.54
C PRO A 336 -0.19 25.65 -0.93
N PRO A 337 1.05 25.67 -0.42
CA PRO A 337 1.99 26.75 -0.72
C PRO A 337 2.35 26.78 -2.21
N GLY A 338 2.50 27.98 -2.76
CA GLY A 338 2.96 28.20 -4.14
C GLY A 338 1.87 28.14 -5.21
N LEU A 339 0.60 27.87 -4.87
CA LEU A 339 -0.50 27.92 -5.85
C LEU A 339 -0.70 29.31 -6.46
N ASP A 340 -0.32 30.36 -5.73
CA ASP A 340 -0.36 31.76 -6.16
C ASP A 340 0.72 32.13 -7.19
N SER A 341 1.75 31.29 -7.36
CA SER A 341 2.80 31.50 -8.35
C SER A 341 2.31 31.40 -9.80
N ASP A 342 1.20 30.70 -10.04
CA ASP A 342 0.51 30.64 -11.33
C ASP A 342 -0.96 31.04 -11.17
N ARG A 343 -1.32 32.18 -11.78
CA ARG A 343 -2.69 32.72 -11.73
C ARG A 343 -3.75 31.74 -12.27
N ARG A 344 -3.42 30.90 -13.25
CA ARG A 344 -4.36 29.92 -13.82
C ARG A 344 -4.64 28.82 -12.80
N VAL A 345 -3.60 28.30 -12.17
CA VAL A 345 -3.70 27.29 -11.11
C VAL A 345 -4.47 27.84 -9.91
N ALA A 346 -4.15 29.05 -9.45
CA ALA A 346 -4.87 29.71 -8.36
C ALA A 346 -6.36 29.87 -8.66
N ALA A 347 -6.71 30.38 -9.86
CA ALA A 347 -8.10 30.53 -10.28
C ALA A 347 -8.83 29.19 -10.35
N ARG A 348 -8.16 28.16 -10.88
CA ARG A 348 -8.72 26.80 -10.99
C ARG A 348 -9.02 26.20 -9.62
N TRP A 349 -8.10 26.36 -8.66
CA TRP A 349 -8.26 25.90 -7.28
C TRP A 349 -9.45 26.58 -6.58
N GLN A 350 -9.55 27.90 -6.67
CA GLN A 350 -10.65 28.64 -6.06
C GLN A 350 -12.00 28.20 -6.61
N GLN A 351 -12.07 27.98 -7.92
CA GLN A 351 -13.30 27.50 -8.54
C GLN A 351 -13.63 26.05 -8.20
N HIS A 352 -12.63 25.18 -8.10
CA HIS A 352 -12.81 23.80 -7.62
C HIS A 352 -13.44 23.79 -6.22
N ARG A 353 -12.91 24.60 -5.30
CA ARG A 353 -13.45 24.76 -3.94
C ARG A 353 -14.88 25.31 -3.93
N ALA A 354 -15.16 26.35 -4.71
CA ALA A 354 -16.51 26.92 -4.79
C ALA A 354 -17.54 25.90 -5.31
N GLN A 355 -17.16 25.10 -6.32
CA GLN A 355 -18.01 24.02 -6.82
C GLN A 355 -18.25 22.95 -5.75
N VAL A 356 -17.21 22.52 -5.03
CA VAL A 356 -17.35 21.57 -3.92
C VAL A 356 -18.31 22.09 -2.84
N GLU A 357 -18.19 23.37 -2.45
CA GLU A 357 -19.08 23.97 -1.44
C GLU A 357 -20.54 23.91 -1.88
N GLN A 358 -20.81 24.15 -3.17
CA GLN A 358 -22.13 24.02 -3.77
C GLN A 358 -22.62 22.55 -3.79
N ASP A 359 -21.78 21.61 -4.23
CA ASP A 359 -22.18 20.22 -4.52
C ASP A 359 -22.24 19.33 -3.26
N VAL A 360 -21.40 19.59 -2.25
CA VAL A 360 -21.33 18.81 -1.00
C VAL A 360 -22.29 19.36 0.06
N GLY A 361 -22.51 20.66 0.08
CA GLY A 361 -23.42 21.34 0.99
C GLY A 361 -22.81 21.73 2.35
N GLU A 362 -23.31 22.85 2.87
CA GLU A 362 -22.79 23.54 4.06
C GLU A 362 -22.76 22.68 5.32
N ALA A 363 -23.78 21.84 5.52
CA ALA A 363 -23.91 21.02 6.72
C ALA A 363 -22.76 20.01 6.89
N VAL A 364 -22.28 19.42 5.80
CA VAL A 364 -21.15 18.47 5.81
C VAL A 364 -19.85 19.20 6.18
N ILE A 365 -19.66 20.40 5.63
CA ILE A 365 -18.47 21.22 5.86
C ILE A 365 -18.43 21.69 7.32
N GLU A 366 -19.54 22.20 7.86
CA GLU A 366 -19.65 22.57 9.28
C GLU A 366 -19.40 21.39 10.22
N THR A 367 -19.96 20.23 9.90
CA THR A 367 -19.75 19.01 10.71
C THR A 367 -18.27 18.59 10.72
N LEU A 368 -17.58 18.67 9.57
CA LEU A 368 -16.15 18.36 9.49
C LEU A 368 -15.30 19.44 10.18
N ALA A 369 -15.63 20.72 10.02
CA ALA A 369 -14.94 21.84 10.68
C ALA A 369 -15.05 21.75 12.21
N GLY A 370 -16.23 21.45 12.74
CA GLY A 370 -16.44 21.24 14.17
C GLY A 370 -15.61 20.07 14.72
N ARG A 371 -15.47 18.98 13.96
CA ARG A 371 -14.57 17.86 14.33
C ARG A 371 -13.10 18.31 14.36
N LEU A 372 -12.64 19.02 13.33
CA LEU A 372 -11.27 19.52 13.23
C LEU A 372 -10.93 20.53 14.35
N ALA A 373 -11.84 21.44 14.69
CA ALA A 373 -11.65 22.45 15.73
C ALA A 373 -11.40 21.86 17.13
N ARG A 374 -11.82 20.61 17.39
CA ARG A 374 -11.52 19.91 18.65
C ARG A 374 -10.05 19.48 18.76
N HIS A 375 -9.35 19.33 17.64
CA HIS A 375 -7.98 18.81 17.59
C HIS A 375 -6.95 19.85 17.16
N LEU A 376 -7.37 20.88 16.43
CA LEU A 376 -6.51 21.96 15.99
C LEU A 376 -6.68 23.13 16.96
N THR A 377 -5.67 23.40 17.79
CA THR A 377 -5.66 24.66 18.52
C THR A 377 -5.53 25.79 17.50
N VAL A 378 -6.46 26.76 17.57
CA VAL A 378 -6.28 28.01 16.84
C VAL A 378 -5.03 28.65 17.43
N PRO A 379 -3.95 28.85 16.66
CA PRO A 379 -2.79 29.53 17.18
C PRO A 379 -3.26 30.90 17.67
N VAL A 380 -3.28 31.10 18.99
CA VAL A 380 -3.58 32.39 19.60
C VAL A 380 -2.54 33.33 19.00
N ALA A 381 -3.00 34.24 18.15
CA ALA A 381 -2.13 35.17 17.44
C ALA A 381 -1.22 35.81 18.48
N SER A 382 0.06 35.43 18.48
CA SER A 382 1.00 35.75 19.55
C SER A 382 1.42 37.23 19.52
N GLY A 383 0.63 38.08 18.88
CA GLY A 383 0.88 39.48 18.60
C GLY A 383 0.02 40.40 19.46
N GLU A 384 0.19 40.35 20.79
CA GLU A 384 -0.21 41.46 21.68
C GLU A 384 0.48 41.41 23.08
N ARG A 385 1.69 40.85 23.18
CA ARG A 385 2.54 40.94 24.40
C ARG A 385 3.97 41.42 24.12
N ALA A 386 4.10 42.38 23.21
CA ALA A 386 5.33 43.14 23.00
C ALA A 386 5.01 44.64 23.00
N ALA A 387 4.38 45.11 24.08
CA ALA A 387 4.25 46.52 24.44
C ALA A 387 3.90 46.63 25.93
N GLN A 388 4.86 46.30 26.80
CA GLN A 388 4.88 46.75 28.20
C GLN A 388 6.32 46.74 28.72
#